data_AF-A0A6J6X4F2-F1
#
_entry.id   AF-A0A6J6X4F2-F1
#
_cell.length_a   1.000
_cell.length_b   1.000
_cell.length_c   1.000
_cell.angle_alpha   90.00
_cell.angle_beta   90.00
_cell.angle_gamma   90.00
#
_symmetry.space_group_name_H-M   'P 1'
#
loop_
_entity.id
_entity.type
_entity.pdbx_description
1 polymer ?
#
loop_
_entity_poly.entity_id
_entity_poly.type
_entity_poly.pdbx_seq_one_letter_code
_entity_poly.pdbx_strand_id
1 'polypeptide(L)'
;MLSISDRSISAIEAFKTADQVLLSGVQGITDLITTPGLINLDFADVKSVMSGAGSALMGIGSARGEARSIRAAELAISSPLLEASIDGAHGVLLSIAGGSDLGLFEISEAAELVAKCAHPDANIIYGTVIDDALGDEVRVTVIAAGFDGGAPKKMVMPVIDSTTVSGNANPIPSNDPLAVALDTHEEKPRRRITFQELVSEDEIDIPDFMK
;
A
#
# COMPACT_ATOMS: atom_id res chain seq x y z
N MET A 1 12.81 8.57 9.06
CA MET A 1 12.86 10.04 8.93
C MET A 1 14.24 10.67 8.73
N LEU A 2 15.38 10.08 9.14
CA LEU A 2 16.71 10.67 8.87
C LEU A 2 17.23 10.51 7.42
N SER A 3 16.62 9.63 6.61
CA SER A 3 17.07 9.37 5.23
C SER A 3 16.50 10.31 4.17
N ILE A 4 15.55 11.18 4.52
CA ILE A 4 14.99 12.22 3.61
C ILE A 4 15.68 13.57 3.79
N SER A 5 16.43 13.75 4.88
CA SER A 5 17.04 15.04 5.18
C SER A 5 18.37 15.16 4.46
N ASP A 6 18.35 15.90 3.36
CA ASP A 6 19.53 16.52 2.76
C ASP A 6 20.43 17.08 3.88
N ARG A 7 21.75 16.94 3.76
CA ARG A 7 22.75 17.15 4.83
C ARG A 7 22.81 18.59 5.42
N SER A 8 21.84 19.45 5.10
CA SER A 8 21.71 20.84 5.51
C SER A 8 20.42 21.18 6.27
N ILE A 9 19.54 20.21 6.60
CA ILE A 9 18.30 20.49 7.35
C ILE A 9 18.62 20.83 8.81
N SER A 10 18.16 22.00 9.27
CA SER A 10 18.28 22.39 10.67
C SER A 10 17.35 21.58 11.57
N ALA A 11 17.69 21.41 12.86
CA ALA A 11 16.83 20.69 13.80
C ALA A 11 15.40 21.26 13.85
N ILE A 12 15.25 22.59 13.71
CA ILE A 12 13.95 23.27 13.67
C ILE A 12 13.14 22.86 12.43
N GLU A 13 13.76 22.77 11.27
CA GLU A 13 13.10 22.33 10.04
C GLU A 13 12.70 20.86 10.12
N ALA A 14 13.55 19.99 10.68
CA ALA A 14 13.21 18.58 10.89
C ALA A 14 11.96 18.40 11.77
N PHE A 15 11.85 19.17 12.86
CA PHE A 15 10.64 19.17 13.70
C PHE A 15 9.41 19.69 12.95
N LYS A 16 9.54 20.78 12.18
CA LYS A 16 8.43 21.28 11.36
C LYS A 16 7.94 20.23 10.36
N THR A 17 8.84 19.48 9.73
CA THR A 17 8.47 18.40 8.83
C THR A 17 7.74 17.26 9.57
N ALA A 18 8.20 16.90 10.77
CA ALA A 18 7.52 15.90 11.60
C ALA A 18 6.11 16.37 12.00
N ASP A 19 5.97 17.61 12.46
CA ASP A 19 4.68 18.21 12.82
C ASP A 19 3.73 18.24 11.62
N GLN A 20 4.24 18.54 10.42
CA GLN A 20 3.44 18.53 9.20
C GLN A 20 2.90 17.14 8.88
N VAL A 21 3.71 16.08 9.05
CA VAL A 21 3.26 14.69 8.85
C VAL A 21 2.18 14.31 9.86
N LEU A 22 2.38 14.66 11.14
CA LEU A 22 1.39 14.41 12.19
C LEU A 22 0.08 15.15 11.91
N LEU A 23 0.16 16.41 11.49
CA LEU A 23 -0.98 17.22 11.10
C LEU A 23 -1.73 16.57 9.94
N SER A 24 -1.02 16.17 8.88
CA SER A 24 -1.63 15.51 7.72
C SER A 24 -2.27 14.17 8.06
N GLY A 25 -1.75 13.44 9.06
CA GLY A 25 -2.34 12.18 9.51
C GLY A 25 -3.66 12.38 10.25
N VAL A 26 -3.72 13.36 11.15
CA VAL A 26 -4.97 13.70 11.85
C VAL A 26 -5.98 14.28 10.87
N GLN A 27 -5.57 15.24 10.02
CA GLN A 27 -6.43 15.85 9.00
C GLN A 27 -7.00 14.82 8.03
N GLY A 28 -6.18 13.90 7.54
CA GLY A 28 -6.62 12.87 6.59
C GLY A 28 -7.79 12.02 7.12
N ILE A 29 -7.86 11.79 8.43
CA ILE A 29 -8.96 11.05 9.07
C ILE A 29 -10.12 11.99 9.41
N THR A 30 -9.84 13.14 10.03
CA THR A 30 -10.90 14.05 10.49
C THR A 30 -11.67 14.63 9.32
N ASP A 31 -11.00 14.98 8.23
CA ASP A 31 -11.61 15.63 7.09
C ASP A 31 -12.60 14.70 6.38
N LEU A 32 -12.37 13.38 6.41
CA LEU A 32 -13.31 12.38 5.87
C LEU A 32 -14.63 12.27 6.65
N ILE A 33 -14.64 12.73 7.90
CA ILE A 33 -15.80 12.69 8.79
C ILE A 33 -16.50 14.05 8.80
N THR A 34 -15.72 15.14 8.86
CA THR A 34 -16.26 16.48 9.12
C THR A 34 -16.48 17.31 7.85
N THR A 35 -15.76 17.01 6.78
CA THR A 35 -15.80 17.81 5.55
C THR A 35 -16.65 17.10 4.51
N PRO A 36 -17.70 17.75 3.97
CA PRO A 36 -18.52 17.16 2.93
C PRO A 36 -17.70 16.86 1.67
N GLY A 37 -17.74 15.61 1.24
CA GLY A 37 -17.36 15.18 -0.08
C GLY A 37 -18.47 14.40 -0.79
N LEU A 38 -18.11 13.85 -1.95
CA LEU A 38 -18.96 13.00 -2.77
C LEU A 38 -19.25 11.66 -2.09
N ILE A 39 -18.25 11.11 -1.40
CA ILE A 39 -18.30 9.91 -0.59
C ILE A 39 -17.83 10.27 0.82
N ASN A 40 -18.78 10.34 1.75
CA ASN A 40 -18.51 10.64 3.15
C ASN A 40 -18.37 9.34 3.94
N LEU A 41 -17.50 9.36 4.94
CA LEU A 41 -17.34 8.26 5.89
C LEU A 41 -17.91 8.65 7.24
N ASP A 42 -18.33 7.66 8.01
CA ASP A 42 -18.71 7.87 9.40
C ASP A 42 -17.60 7.41 10.37
N PHE A 43 -17.79 7.71 11.66
CA PHE A 43 -16.82 7.32 12.67
C PHE A 43 -16.79 5.81 12.93
N ALA A 44 -17.87 5.07 12.64
CA ALA A 44 -17.92 3.63 12.81
C ALA A 44 -17.05 2.92 11.76
N ASP A 45 -17.06 3.39 10.52
CA ASP A 45 -16.22 2.94 9.41
C ASP A 45 -14.75 3.09 9.77
N VAL A 46 -14.32 4.30 10.13
CA VAL A 46 -12.92 4.59 10.55
C VAL A 46 -12.53 3.72 11.74
N LYS A 47 -13.40 3.62 12.75
CA LYS A 47 -13.15 2.82 13.94
C LYS A 47 -13.01 1.34 13.60
N SER A 48 -13.75 0.81 12.63
CA SER A 48 -13.70 -0.60 12.22
C SER A 48 -12.34 -0.98 11.63
N VAL A 49 -11.70 -0.06 10.91
CA VAL A 49 -10.37 -0.27 10.30
C VAL A 49 -9.25 -0.06 11.30
N MET A 50 -9.38 0.94 12.19
CA MET A 50 -8.28 1.32 13.09
C MET A 50 -8.30 0.61 14.45
N SER A 51 -9.44 0.07 14.90
CA SER A 51 -9.55 -0.54 16.23
C SER A 51 -8.82 -1.87 16.31
N GLY A 52 -7.88 -2.00 17.24
CA GLY A 52 -7.16 -3.25 17.47
C GLY A 52 -6.17 -3.62 16.35
N ALA A 53 -5.95 -2.72 15.39
CA ALA A 53 -5.10 -2.94 14.22
C ALA A 53 -3.59 -2.91 14.54
N GLY A 54 -3.22 -2.52 15.76
CA GLY A 54 -1.82 -2.46 16.19
C GLY A 54 -1.08 -1.30 15.52
N SER A 55 0.04 -1.60 14.87
CA SER A 55 0.80 -0.61 14.11
C SER A 55 0.06 -0.16 12.85
N ALA A 56 0.18 1.13 12.55
CA ALA A 56 -0.31 1.74 11.32
C ALA A 56 0.83 2.47 10.61
N LEU A 57 0.75 2.52 9.28
CA LEU A 57 1.63 3.27 8.41
C LEU A 57 0.81 4.27 7.61
N MET A 58 1.44 5.37 7.23
CA MET A 58 0.80 6.45 6.48
C MET A 58 1.65 6.84 5.29
N GLY A 59 1.01 6.98 4.14
CA GLY A 59 1.59 7.49 2.91
C GLY A 59 0.81 8.68 2.41
N ILE A 60 1.51 9.71 1.93
CA ILE A 60 0.89 10.88 1.30
C ILE A 60 1.48 11.05 -0.09
N GLY A 61 0.63 11.29 -1.08
CA GLY A 61 1.01 11.69 -2.42
C GLY A 61 0.12 12.81 -2.93
N SER A 62 0.66 13.68 -3.78
CA SER A 62 -0.13 14.65 -4.51
C SER A 62 0.34 14.81 -5.94
N ALA A 63 -0.59 15.08 -6.84
CA ALA A 63 -0.30 15.27 -8.26
C ALA A 63 -1.32 16.20 -8.91
N ARG A 64 -0.95 16.75 -10.07
CA ARG A 64 -1.73 17.71 -10.86
C ARG A 64 -1.74 17.31 -12.33
N GLY A 65 -2.76 17.77 -13.06
CA GLY A 65 -2.92 17.51 -14.51
C GLY A 65 -3.55 16.15 -14.82
N GLU A 66 -3.19 15.56 -15.96
CA GLU A 66 -3.79 14.31 -16.44
C GLU A 66 -3.42 13.10 -15.56
N ALA A 67 -4.37 12.19 -15.32
CA ALA A 67 -4.17 11.03 -14.42
C ALA A 67 -3.64 11.43 -13.02
N ARG A 68 -4.01 12.62 -12.52
CA ARG A 68 -3.58 13.14 -11.22
C ARG A 68 -3.97 12.21 -10.06
N SER A 69 -5.12 11.56 -10.11
CA SER A 69 -5.57 10.65 -9.05
C SER A 69 -4.68 9.41 -8.94
N ILE A 70 -4.40 8.75 -10.07
CA ILE A 70 -3.53 7.56 -10.14
C ILE A 70 -2.12 7.94 -9.67
N ARG A 71 -1.54 9.02 -10.21
CA ARG A 71 -0.19 9.46 -9.84
C ARG A 71 -0.08 9.84 -8.36
N ALA A 72 -1.10 10.51 -7.82
CA ALA A 72 -1.14 10.83 -6.40
C ALA A 72 -1.21 9.55 -5.54
N ALA A 73 -2.00 8.56 -5.96
CA ALA A 73 -2.08 7.26 -5.29
C ALA A 73 -0.75 6.49 -5.36
N GLU A 74 -0.08 6.46 -6.51
CA GLU A 74 1.27 5.87 -6.68
C GLU A 74 2.30 6.50 -5.74
N LEU A 75 2.29 7.83 -5.64
CA LEU A 75 3.17 8.57 -4.71
C LEU A 75 2.82 8.27 -3.25
N ALA A 76 1.54 8.08 -2.93
CA ALA A 76 1.13 7.74 -1.58
C ALA A 76 1.59 6.34 -1.17
N ILE A 77 1.42 5.32 -2.03
CA ILE A 77 1.84 3.93 -1.74
C ILE A 77 3.36 3.73 -1.75
N SER A 78 4.10 4.58 -2.45
CA SER A 78 5.57 4.57 -2.48
C SER A 78 6.19 5.61 -1.54
N SER A 79 5.37 6.26 -0.72
CA SER A 79 5.81 7.32 0.18
C SER A 79 6.83 6.79 1.19
N PRO A 80 7.96 7.48 1.42
CA PRO A 80 8.95 7.07 2.43
C PRO A 80 8.44 7.07 3.88
N LEU A 81 7.25 7.62 4.12
CA LEU A 81 6.55 7.58 5.41
C LEU A 81 5.99 6.18 5.70
N LEU A 82 5.82 5.37 4.65
CA LEU A 82 5.56 3.95 4.75
C LEU A 82 6.91 3.25 5.00
N GLU A 83 7.25 3.00 6.27
CA GLU A 83 8.49 2.30 6.65
C GLU A 83 8.54 0.83 6.14
N ALA A 84 7.42 0.33 5.64
CA ALA A 84 7.23 -0.94 4.97
C ALA A 84 6.23 -0.78 3.82
N SER A 85 6.20 -1.77 2.91
CA SER A 85 5.12 -1.88 1.93
C SER A 85 3.74 -1.91 2.63
N ILE A 86 2.70 -1.43 1.95
CA ILE A 86 1.30 -1.60 2.38
C ILE A 86 0.80 -3.05 2.21
N ASP A 87 1.63 -3.91 1.62
CA ASP A 87 1.41 -5.35 1.54
C ASP A 87 1.22 -5.97 2.94
N GLY A 88 0.21 -6.83 3.07
CA GLY A 88 -0.16 -7.48 4.33
C GLY A 88 -0.97 -6.60 5.31
N ALA A 89 -1.39 -5.40 4.92
CA ALA A 89 -2.35 -4.61 5.70
C ALA A 89 -3.77 -5.15 5.53
N HIS A 90 -4.42 -5.57 6.62
CA HIS A 90 -5.82 -6.04 6.63
C HIS A 90 -6.84 -4.90 6.72
N GLY A 91 -6.40 -3.68 7.04
CA GLY A 91 -7.25 -2.50 7.09
C GLY A 91 -6.59 -1.33 6.35
N VAL A 92 -7.31 -0.72 5.42
CA VAL A 92 -6.80 0.46 4.70
C VAL A 92 -7.86 1.54 4.71
N LEU A 93 -7.46 2.75 5.12
CA LEU A 93 -8.25 3.96 5.01
C LEU A 93 -7.60 4.86 3.96
N LEU A 94 -8.39 5.26 2.97
CA LEU A 94 -7.97 6.08 1.85
C LEU A 94 -8.74 7.41 1.86
N SER A 95 -8.00 8.52 1.91
CA SER A 95 -8.54 9.87 1.77
C SER A 95 -8.14 10.43 0.42
N ILE A 96 -9.11 10.87 -0.38
CA ILE A 96 -8.87 11.50 -1.67
C ILE A 96 -9.41 12.93 -1.61
N ALA A 97 -8.51 13.91 -1.54
CA ALA A 97 -8.85 15.31 -1.56
C ALA A 97 -8.61 15.91 -2.96
N GLY A 98 -9.54 16.72 -3.44
CA GLY A 98 -9.41 17.42 -4.72
C GLY A 98 -10.38 18.59 -4.83
N GLY A 99 -10.28 19.37 -5.90
CA GLY A 99 -11.23 20.44 -6.19
C GLY A 99 -12.63 19.91 -6.54
N SER A 100 -13.58 20.82 -6.72
CA SER A 100 -14.95 20.49 -7.20
C SER A 100 -15.00 19.78 -8.56
N ASP A 101 -13.88 19.70 -9.29
CA ASP A 101 -13.74 18.98 -10.55
C ASP A 101 -13.38 17.49 -10.38
N LEU A 102 -13.18 17.01 -9.14
CA LEU A 102 -12.82 15.63 -8.85
C LEU A 102 -13.92 14.65 -9.30
N GLY A 103 -13.60 13.82 -10.28
CA GLY A 103 -14.54 12.87 -10.88
C GLY A 103 -14.63 11.53 -10.14
N LEU A 104 -15.80 10.88 -10.23
CA LEU A 104 -16.01 9.53 -9.67
C LEU A 104 -15.06 8.49 -10.27
N PHE A 105 -14.71 8.64 -11.56
CA PHE A 105 -13.77 7.75 -12.25
C PHE A 105 -12.35 7.88 -11.69
N GLU A 106 -11.88 9.12 -11.49
CA GLU A 106 -10.59 9.40 -10.87
C GLU A 106 -10.47 8.77 -9.47
N ILE A 107 -11.53 8.86 -8.68
CA ILE A 107 -11.63 8.25 -7.34
C ILE A 107 -11.55 6.73 -7.42
N SER A 108 -12.31 6.12 -8.33
CA SER A 108 -12.33 4.66 -8.51
C SER A 108 -10.97 4.12 -8.92
N GLU A 109 -10.27 4.78 -9.83
CA GLU A 109 -8.94 4.33 -10.29
C GLU A 109 -7.90 4.40 -9.17
N ALA A 110 -7.90 5.48 -8.38
CA ALA A 110 -7.01 5.60 -7.23
C ALA A 110 -7.29 4.52 -6.16
N ALA A 111 -8.57 4.27 -5.86
CA ALA A 111 -8.97 3.23 -4.90
C ALA A 111 -8.59 1.83 -5.39
N GLU A 112 -8.79 1.53 -6.67
CA GLU A 112 -8.43 0.23 -7.25
C GLU A 112 -6.92 -0.01 -7.24
N LEU A 113 -6.11 1.02 -7.51
CA LEU A 113 -4.65 0.93 -7.42
C LEU A 113 -4.21 0.57 -6.00
N VAL A 114 -4.73 1.26 -4.99
CA VAL A 114 -4.39 0.99 -3.58
C VAL A 114 -4.84 -0.41 -3.17
N ALA A 115 -6.02 -0.84 -3.62
CA ALA A 115 -6.54 -2.17 -3.34
C ALA A 115 -5.67 -3.31 -3.90
N LYS A 116 -5.08 -3.13 -5.08
CA LYS A 116 -4.15 -4.10 -5.69
C LYS A 116 -2.86 -4.29 -4.91
N CYS A 117 -2.48 -3.32 -4.08
CA CYS A 117 -1.24 -3.35 -3.30
C CYS A 117 -1.46 -3.79 -1.84
N ALA A 118 -2.71 -3.84 -1.36
CA ALA A 118 -3.05 -4.29 -0.01
C ALA A 118 -3.29 -5.81 0.04
N HIS A 119 -3.59 -6.33 1.24
CA HIS A 119 -3.96 -7.75 1.38
C HIS A 119 -5.25 -8.07 0.60
N PRO A 120 -5.40 -9.24 -0.04
CA PRO A 120 -6.60 -9.59 -0.82
C PRO A 120 -7.91 -9.54 -0.02
N ASP A 121 -7.84 -9.85 1.27
CA ASP A 121 -8.96 -9.78 2.22
C ASP A 121 -8.99 -8.48 3.03
N ALA A 122 -8.24 -7.44 2.61
CA ALA A 122 -8.20 -6.18 3.32
C ALA A 122 -9.56 -5.47 3.31
N ASN A 123 -9.97 -4.96 4.47
CA ASN A 123 -11.08 -4.03 4.57
C ASN A 123 -10.62 -2.63 4.15
N ILE A 124 -11.00 -2.21 2.95
CA ILE A 124 -10.61 -0.93 2.38
C ILE A 124 -11.79 0.02 2.42
N ILE A 125 -11.60 1.14 3.12
CA ILE A 125 -12.57 2.22 3.22
C ILE A 125 -11.96 3.45 2.58
N TYR A 126 -12.68 4.06 1.64
CA TYR A 126 -12.23 5.27 0.97
C TYR A 126 -13.31 6.35 1.06
N GLY A 127 -12.88 7.58 1.27
CA GLY A 127 -13.74 8.74 1.22
C GLY A 127 -13.07 9.89 0.48
N THR A 128 -13.88 10.90 0.21
CA THR A 128 -13.47 12.04 -0.60
C THR A 128 -13.62 13.33 0.19
N VAL A 129 -12.71 14.27 -0.04
CA VAL A 129 -12.80 15.62 0.52
C VAL A 129 -12.78 16.60 -0.65
N ILE A 130 -13.77 17.49 -0.71
CA ILE A 130 -13.78 18.55 -1.71
C ILE A 130 -13.18 19.81 -1.09
N ASP A 131 -12.05 20.26 -1.65
CA ASP A 131 -11.34 21.47 -1.26
C ASP A 131 -10.98 22.28 -2.52
N ASP A 132 -11.76 23.32 -2.78
CA ASP A 132 -11.54 24.21 -3.93
C ASP A 132 -10.22 24.97 -3.87
N ALA A 133 -9.56 25.06 -2.70
CA ALA A 133 -8.23 25.66 -2.58
C ALA A 133 -7.14 24.80 -3.26
N LEU A 134 -7.41 23.52 -3.51
CA LEU A 134 -6.49 22.62 -4.22
C LEU A 134 -6.43 22.90 -5.73
N GLY A 135 -7.45 23.55 -6.30
CA GLY A 135 -7.51 23.81 -7.74
C GLY A 135 -7.45 22.52 -8.55
N ASP A 136 -6.39 22.35 -9.34
CA ASP A 136 -6.17 21.17 -10.18
C ASP A 136 -5.43 20.01 -9.48
N GLU A 137 -5.08 20.16 -8.20
CA GLU A 137 -4.37 19.17 -7.41
C GLU A 137 -5.30 18.12 -6.80
N VAL A 138 -4.86 16.86 -6.88
CA VAL A 138 -5.42 15.76 -6.10
C VAL A 138 -4.37 15.31 -5.09
N ARG A 139 -4.79 15.20 -3.83
CA ARG A 139 -4.00 14.68 -2.72
C ARG A 139 -4.60 13.38 -2.24
N VAL A 140 -3.78 12.35 -2.17
CA VAL A 140 -4.17 11.03 -1.68
C VAL A 140 -3.39 10.74 -0.39
N THR A 141 -4.12 10.39 0.66
CA THR A 141 -3.56 9.92 1.92
C THR A 141 -3.99 8.48 2.14
N VAL A 142 -3.02 7.58 2.27
CA VAL A 142 -3.24 6.16 2.55
C VAL A 142 -2.84 5.90 3.99
N ILE A 143 -3.72 5.28 4.76
CA ILE A 143 -3.45 4.83 6.14
C ILE A 143 -3.68 3.31 6.16
N ALA A 144 -2.59 2.56 6.27
CA ALA A 144 -2.61 1.10 6.31
C ALA A 144 -2.42 0.63 7.76
N ALA A 145 -3.25 -0.29 8.23
CA ALA A 145 -3.22 -0.81 9.58
C ALA A 145 -3.54 -2.31 9.59
N GLY A 146 -3.26 -2.99 10.70
CA GLY A 146 -3.56 -4.41 10.84
C GLY A 146 -2.60 -5.26 10.03
N PHE A 147 -1.29 -5.02 10.17
CA PHE A 147 -0.26 -5.82 9.51
C PHE A 147 -0.12 -7.21 10.16
N ASP A 148 0.09 -8.24 9.33
CA ASP A 148 0.41 -9.59 9.80
C ASP A 148 1.64 -9.61 10.73
N GLY A 149 1.45 -10.08 11.96
CA GLY A 149 2.51 -10.09 12.99
C GLY A 149 2.57 -8.82 13.86
N GLY A 150 1.63 -7.89 13.70
CA GLY A 150 1.44 -6.74 14.59
C GLY A 150 2.43 -5.58 14.38
N ALA A 151 3.36 -5.71 13.44
CA ALA A 151 4.26 -4.64 13.04
C ALA A 151 4.54 -4.72 11.52
N PRO A 152 4.65 -3.57 10.83
CA PRO A 152 5.03 -3.54 9.42
C PRO A 152 6.42 -4.16 9.18
N LYS A 153 6.57 -4.99 8.14
CA LYS A 153 7.87 -5.58 7.75
C LYS A 153 8.81 -4.50 7.22
N LYS A 154 9.71 -4.04 8.08
CA LYS A 154 10.71 -3.00 7.74
C LYS A 154 11.44 -3.32 6.43
N MET A 155 11.38 -2.42 5.44
CA MET A 155 12.22 -2.54 4.25
C MET A 155 13.66 -2.21 4.64
N VAL A 156 14.59 -3.14 4.36
CA VAL A 156 16.02 -2.91 4.56
C VAL A 156 16.55 -2.26 3.29
N MET A 157 16.78 -0.95 3.31
CA MET A 157 17.48 -0.31 2.19
C MET A 157 18.96 -0.71 2.21
N PRO A 158 19.53 -1.13 1.07
CA PRO A 158 20.96 -1.45 1.00
C PRO A 158 21.78 -0.18 1.23
N VAL A 159 22.62 -0.20 2.26
CA VAL A 159 23.65 0.83 2.48
C VAL A 159 24.83 0.49 1.59
N ILE A 160 25.21 1.40 0.70
CA ILE A 160 26.45 1.26 -0.08
C ILE A 160 27.66 1.40 0.85
N ASP A 161 28.25 0.28 1.24
CA ASP A 161 29.46 0.24 2.05
C ASP A 161 30.72 0.24 1.15
N SER A 162 31.84 0.71 1.68
CA SER A 162 33.13 0.78 0.96
C SER A 162 33.61 -0.56 0.35
N THR A 163 33.10 -1.69 0.85
CA THR A 163 33.36 -3.05 0.32
C THR A 163 32.59 -3.35 -0.98
N THR A 164 31.43 -2.73 -1.21
CA THR A 164 30.61 -2.91 -2.43
C THR A 164 31.22 -2.20 -3.65
N VAL A 165 32.07 -1.20 -3.44
CA VAL A 165 32.83 -0.52 -4.52
C VAL A 165 33.92 -1.43 -5.11
N SER A 166 34.41 -2.43 -4.35
CA SER A 166 35.44 -3.38 -4.80
C SER A 166 34.89 -4.58 -5.58
N GLY A 167 33.61 -4.57 -5.98
CA GLY A 167 33.04 -5.58 -6.88
C GLY A 167 32.52 -6.86 -6.21
N ASN A 168 32.56 -6.96 -4.88
CA ASN A 168 31.86 -8.01 -4.15
C ASN A 168 30.49 -7.51 -3.72
N ALA A 169 29.46 -7.86 -4.50
CA ALA A 169 28.08 -7.59 -4.12
C ALA A 169 27.67 -8.50 -2.94
N ASN A 170 27.06 -7.92 -1.91
CA ASN A 170 26.31 -8.70 -0.93
C ASN A 170 25.07 -9.32 -1.62
N PRO A 171 24.60 -10.49 -1.16
CA PRO A 171 23.34 -11.04 -1.64
C PRO A 171 22.21 -10.02 -1.42
N ILE A 172 21.36 -9.86 -2.43
CA ILE A 172 20.23 -8.94 -2.38
C ILE A 172 19.29 -9.41 -1.27
N PRO A 173 18.92 -8.56 -0.29
CA PRO A 173 17.97 -8.94 0.74
C PRO A 173 16.63 -9.33 0.11
N SER A 174 15.95 -10.34 0.67
CA SER A 174 14.67 -10.83 0.14
C SER A 174 13.52 -9.82 0.20
N ASN A 175 13.71 -8.68 0.88
CA ASN A 175 12.73 -7.59 0.99
C ASN A 175 13.24 -6.30 0.29
N ASP A 176 14.23 -6.43 -0.59
CA ASP A 176 14.72 -5.33 -1.43
C ASP A 176 13.68 -5.05 -2.54
N PRO A 177 13.32 -3.79 -2.82
CA PRO A 177 12.34 -3.46 -3.85
C PRO A 177 12.73 -3.96 -5.25
N LEU A 178 14.04 -4.09 -5.55
CA LEU A 178 14.47 -4.76 -6.78
C LEU A 178 14.19 -6.26 -6.72
N ALA A 179 14.46 -6.94 -5.60
CA ALA A 179 14.17 -8.37 -5.46
C ALA A 179 12.66 -8.67 -5.54
N VAL A 180 11.83 -7.85 -4.89
CA VAL A 180 10.36 -7.96 -4.93
C VAL A 180 9.83 -7.67 -6.34
N ALA A 181 10.43 -6.75 -7.08
CA ALA A 181 10.06 -6.46 -8.47
C ALA A 181 10.61 -7.48 -9.50
N LEU A 182 11.72 -8.16 -9.17
CA LEU A 182 12.36 -9.21 -9.98
C LEU A 182 11.82 -10.62 -9.69
N ASP A 183 10.98 -10.80 -8.65
CA ASP A 183 10.17 -11.99 -8.43
C ASP A 183 9.11 -12.13 -9.56
N THR A 184 9.57 -12.43 -10.78
CA THR A 184 8.79 -13.29 -11.66
C THR A 184 8.57 -14.57 -10.88
N HIS A 185 7.34 -14.79 -10.40
CA HIS A 185 6.93 -15.97 -9.65
C HIS A 185 7.83 -17.17 -9.98
N GLU A 186 8.64 -17.62 -9.02
CA GLU A 186 9.09 -18.99 -9.02
C GLU A 186 7.83 -19.85 -8.99
N GLU A 187 7.34 -20.24 -10.17
CA GLU A 187 6.48 -21.40 -10.30
C GLU A 187 7.26 -22.53 -9.65
N LYS A 188 6.88 -22.89 -8.41
CA LYS A 188 7.23 -24.18 -7.84
C LYS A 188 6.97 -25.20 -8.95
N PRO A 189 7.95 -26.02 -9.36
CA PRO A 189 7.69 -27.01 -10.40
C PRO A 189 6.56 -27.89 -9.89
N ARG A 190 5.37 -27.76 -10.50
CA ARG A 190 4.25 -28.65 -10.21
C ARG A 190 4.80 -30.06 -10.41
N ARG A 191 4.78 -30.85 -9.33
CA ARG A 191 5.22 -32.25 -9.36
C ARG A 191 4.55 -32.91 -10.56
N ARG A 192 5.34 -33.31 -11.54
CA ARG A 192 4.84 -33.99 -12.74
C ARG A 192 4.35 -35.36 -12.29
N ILE A 193 3.05 -35.50 -12.09
CA ILE A 193 2.43 -36.78 -11.78
C ILE A 193 2.65 -37.66 -13.00
N THR A 194 3.34 -38.78 -12.81
CA THR A 194 3.61 -39.71 -13.92
C THR A 194 2.38 -40.59 -14.10
N PHE A 195 2.04 -40.95 -15.34
CA PHE A 195 0.90 -41.84 -15.64
C PHE A 195 0.91 -43.17 -14.85
N GLN A 196 2.06 -43.62 -14.37
CA GLN A 196 2.20 -44.81 -13.51
C GLN A 196 1.73 -44.60 -12.05
N GLU A 197 1.81 -43.39 -11.49
CA GLU A 197 1.32 -43.07 -10.13
C GLU A 197 -0.22 -42.95 -10.08
N LEU A 198 -0.88 -42.76 -11.24
CA LEU A 198 -2.34 -42.66 -11.36
C LEU A 198 -3.05 -44.03 -11.48
N VAL A 199 -2.30 -45.12 -11.66
CA VAL A 199 -2.84 -46.44 -12.03
C VAL A 199 -2.66 -47.48 -10.91
N SER A 200 -1.98 -47.14 -9.82
CA SER A 200 -1.81 -48.04 -8.67
C SER A 200 -2.56 -47.51 -7.45
N GLU A 201 -3.87 -47.74 -7.42
CA GLU A 201 -4.63 -48.31 -6.31
C GLU A 201 -6.14 -48.18 -6.62
N ASP A 202 -6.79 -49.35 -6.60
CA ASP A 202 -8.22 -49.62 -6.44
C ASP A 202 -9.19 -49.52 -7.65
N GLU A 203 -9.63 -50.73 -8.06
CA GLU A 203 -10.88 -51.13 -8.71
C GLU A 203 -11.74 -50.03 -9.37
N ILE A 204 -11.68 -49.96 -10.71
CA ILE A 204 -12.72 -49.32 -11.52
C ILE A 204 -13.93 -50.27 -11.57
N ASP A 205 -14.95 -49.97 -10.76
CA ASP A 205 -16.27 -50.61 -10.87
C ASP A 205 -16.94 -50.16 -12.19
N ILE A 206 -17.10 -51.08 -13.13
CA ILE A 206 -17.64 -50.79 -14.45
C ILE A 206 -19.17 -50.77 -14.35
N PRO A 207 -19.85 -49.65 -14.64
CA PRO A 207 -21.30 -49.59 -14.55
C PRO A 207 -21.97 -50.59 -15.50
N ASP A 208 -23.06 -51.22 -15.04
CA ASP A 208 -23.72 -52.37 -15.70
C ASP A 208 -24.26 -52.10 -17.11
N PHE A 209 -24.29 -50.85 -17.58
CA PHE A 209 -24.65 -50.51 -18.96
C PHE A 209 -23.51 -50.74 -19.98
N MET A 210 -22.29 -50.98 -19.51
CA MET A 210 -21.12 -51.34 -20.34
C MET A 210 -20.82 -52.85 -20.36
N LYS A 211 -21.70 -53.69 -19.81
CA LYS A 211 -21.68 -55.15 -20.06
C LYS A 211 -22.51 -55.53 -21.28
#